data_AF-A0A842SBD5-F1
#
_entry.id   AF-A0A842SBD5-F1
#
_cell.length_a   1.000
_cell.length_b   1.000
_cell.length_c   1.000
_cell.angle_alpha   90.00
_cell.angle_beta   90.00
_cell.angle_gamma   90.00
#
_symmetry.space_group_name_H-M   'P 1'
#
loop_
_entity.id
_entity.type
_entity.pdbx_description
1 polymer ?
#
loop_
_entity_poly.entity_id
_entity_poly.type
_entity_poly.pdbx_seq_one_letter_code
_entity_poly.pdbx_strand_id
1 'polypeptide(L)'
;MDLPKLVYDDFYKFIMSAGILLFLIGWGTATYLFLSIKNIAEIHWSFWCIIGAYILIAGLGITAICYSIKKWKHNQTLLDKQLEAKTEQEEINTELSRKELKSQVEEKIKDVSKTEQKRVKTKTDKELSRIDSKNVDLMRIRYLIEDKTIKLLEFMNYPRKTYRSLANSLKLLEHSEVFDKQSTHLIREVVHICNKAIHANKITQNEHAFVMDVSEKILILLEETLKEAKNESKNSIK
;
A
#
# COMPACT_ATOMS: atom_id res chain seq x y z
N MET A 1 -24.21 -4.13 -2.16
CA MET A 1 -25.26 -4.80 -1.38
C MET A 1 -25.17 -4.27 0.02
N ASP A 2 -26.10 -3.40 0.41
CA ASP A 2 -26.16 -2.88 1.77
C ASP A 2 -26.38 -4.04 2.73
N LEU A 3 -25.43 -4.27 3.64
CA LEU A 3 -25.65 -5.13 4.79
C LEU A 3 -26.93 -4.63 5.45
N PRO A 4 -27.98 -5.45 5.63
CA PRO A 4 -29.20 -4.99 6.25
C PRO A 4 -28.81 -4.55 7.64
N LYS A 5 -28.68 -3.24 7.85
CA LYS A 5 -28.49 -2.63 9.16
C LYS A 5 -29.63 -3.18 9.99
N LEU A 6 -29.30 -4.13 10.88
CA LEU A 6 -30.30 -4.98 11.48
C LEU A 6 -31.31 -4.07 12.16
N VAL A 7 -32.55 -4.09 11.68
CA VAL A 7 -33.72 -3.46 12.31
C VAL A 7 -33.82 -3.84 13.80
N TYR A 8 -33.15 -4.94 14.18
CA TYR A 8 -33.06 -5.46 15.54
C TYR A 8 -32.03 -4.78 16.46
N ASP A 9 -30.99 -4.12 15.95
CA ASP A 9 -30.01 -3.43 16.83
C ASP A 9 -30.68 -2.26 17.56
N ASP A 10 -31.51 -1.51 16.84
CA ASP A 10 -32.31 -0.42 17.40
C ASP A 10 -33.39 -0.94 18.37
N PHE A 11 -33.95 -2.12 18.11
CA PHE A 11 -34.92 -2.76 19.00
C PHE A 11 -34.31 -3.21 20.35
N TYR A 12 -33.12 -3.80 20.36
CA TYR A 12 -32.47 -4.20 21.61
C TYR A 12 -32.00 -2.99 22.43
N LYS A 13 -31.52 -1.94 21.75
CA LYS A 13 -31.20 -0.65 22.39
C LYS A 13 -32.45 0.02 22.98
N PHE A 14 -33.58 -0.08 22.30
CA PHE A 14 -34.87 0.37 22.83
C PHE A 14 -35.28 -0.41 24.09
N ILE A 15 -35.22 -1.75 24.07
CA ILE A 15 -35.53 -2.57 25.26
C ILE A 15 -34.59 -2.24 26.42
N MET A 16 -33.29 -2.07 26.14
CA MET A 16 -32.29 -1.73 27.15
C MET A 16 -32.58 -0.36 27.79
N SER A 17 -32.86 0.67 26.98
CA SER A 17 -33.18 2.01 27.48
C SER A 17 -34.51 2.04 28.24
N ALA A 18 -35.53 1.32 27.77
CA ALA A 18 -36.80 1.17 28.49
C ALA A 18 -36.62 0.48 29.86
N GLY A 19 -35.79 -0.57 29.92
CA GLY A 19 -35.46 -1.26 31.17
C GLY A 19 -34.73 -0.36 32.18
N ILE A 20 -33.77 0.44 31.71
CA ILE A 20 -33.04 1.42 32.54
C ILE A 20 -34.00 2.48 33.08
N LEU A 21 -34.90 3.00 32.23
CA LEU A 21 -35.88 4.00 32.62
C LEU A 21 -36.84 3.47 33.69
N LEU A 22 -37.36 2.24 33.53
CA LEU A 22 -38.23 1.60 34.51
C LEU A 22 -37.52 1.40 35.87
N PHE A 23 -36.25 1.01 35.84
CA PHE A 23 -35.44 0.88 37.04
C PHE A 23 -35.26 2.23 37.75
N LEU A 24 -34.90 3.29 37.02
CA LEU A 24 -34.69 4.62 37.59
C LEU A 24 -35.97 5.24 38.17
N ILE A 25 -37.11 5.10 37.47
CA ILE A 25 -38.41 5.57 37.96
C ILE A 25 -38.76 4.84 39.25
N GLY A 26 -38.64 3.51 39.25
CA GLY A 26 -38.94 2.72 40.44
C GLY A 26 -38.02 3.07 41.61
N TRP A 27 -36.71 3.24 41.37
CA TRP A 27 -35.75 3.69 42.39
C TRP A 27 -36.12 5.08 42.96
N GLY A 28 -36.47 6.03 42.09
CA GLY A 28 -36.91 7.37 42.48
C GLY A 28 -38.18 7.34 43.34
N THR A 29 -39.18 6.53 42.96
CA THR A 29 -40.40 6.39 43.75
C THR A 29 -40.16 5.72 45.11
N ALA A 30 -39.31 4.69 45.17
CA ALA A 30 -38.97 4.00 46.42
C ALA A 30 -38.20 4.93 47.37
N THR A 31 -37.22 5.68 46.86
CA THR A 31 -36.46 6.65 47.66
C THR A 31 -37.32 7.81 48.15
N TYR A 32 -38.22 8.34 47.31
CA TYR A 32 -39.17 9.38 47.71
C TYR A 32 -40.11 8.90 48.83
N LEU A 33 -40.67 7.69 48.70
CA LEU A 33 -41.53 7.10 49.72
C LEU A 33 -40.78 6.85 51.03
N PHE A 34 -39.54 6.36 50.95
CA PHE A 34 -38.69 6.14 52.11
C PHE A 34 -38.40 7.46 52.87
N LEU A 35 -38.07 8.53 52.14
CA LEU A 35 -37.81 9.86 52.73
C LEU A 35 -39.08 10.52 53.31
N SER A 36 -40.26 10.12 52.83
CA SER A 36 -41.55 10.65 53.32
C SER A 36 -41.99 10.04 54.64
N ILE A 37 -41.37 8.94 55.08
CA ILE A 37 -41.67 8.31 56.38
C ILE A 37 -40.99 9.10 57.49
N LYS A 38 -41.78 9.85 58.27
CA LYS A 38 -41.30 10.62 59.43
C LYS A 38 -41.28 9.80 60.72
N ASN A 39 -42.10 8.75 60.81
CA ASN A 39 -42.19 7.88 61.98
C ASN A 39 -42.40 6.41 61.56
N ILE A 40 -41.59 5.50 62.11
CA ILE A 40 -41.60 4.07 61.76
C ILE A 40 -42.94 3.40 62.15
N ALA A 41 -43.63 3.95 63.15
CA ALA A 41 -44.93 3.46 63.59
C ALA A 41 -46.07 3.68 62.56
N GLU A 42 -45.88 4.55 61.57
CA GLU A 42 -46.86 4.88 60.52
C GLU A 42 -46.70 4.02 59.26
N ILE A 43 -45.83 3.01 59.29
CA ILE A 43 -45.64 2.10 58.16
C ILE A 43 -46.86 1.19 58.02
N HIS A 44 -47.80 1.61 57.18
CA HIS A 44 -48.96 0.82 56.80
C HIS A 44 -48.57 -0.34 55.87
N TRP A 45 -49.36 -1.40 55.89
CA TRP A 45 -49.22 -2.58 55.01
C TRP A 45 -49.08 -2.22 53.52
N SER A 46 -49.73 -1.14 53.07
CA SER A 46 -49.62 -0.60 51.70
C SER A 46 -48.19 -0.26 51.29
N PHE A 47 -47.33 0.15 52.23
CA PHE A 47 -45.91 0.43 51.95
C PHE A 47 -45.16 -0.83 51.51
N TRP A 48 -45.38 -1.95 52.19
CA TRP A 48 -44.78 -3.24 51.83
C TRP A 48 -45.30 -3.76 50.49
N CYS A 49 -46.57 -3.53 50.16
CA CYS A 49 -47.12 -3.84 48.84
C CYS A 49 -46.42 -3.05 47.72
N ILE A 50 -46.12 -1.77 47.95
CA ILE A 50 -45.42 -0.91 46.98
C ILE A 50 -43.97 -1.38 46.79
N ILE A 51 -43.26 -1.71 47.88
CA ILE A 51 -41.90 -2.27 47.80
C ILE A 51 -41.92 -3.61 47.05
N GLY A 52 -42.86 -4.50 47.36
CA GLY A 52 -43.01 -5.78 46.68
C GLY A 52 -43.27 -5.62 45.18
N ALA A 53 -44.15 -4.69 44.80
CA ALA A 53 -44.42 -4.35 43.40
C ALA A 53 -43.17 -3.79 42.70
N TYR A 54 -42.40 -2.93 43.38
CA TYR A 54 -41.15 -2.39 42.84
C TYR A 54 -40.11 -3.50 42.60
N ILE A 55 -39.91 -4.41 43.54
CA ILE A 55 -38.96 -5.53 43.38
C ILE A 55 -39.33 -6.38 42.16
N LEU A 56 -40.63 -6.64 41.93
CA LEU A 56 -41.09 -7.38 40.75
C LEU A 56 -40.82 -6.62 39.45
N ILE A 57 -41.13 -5.33 39.39
CA ILE A 57 -40.92 -4.49 38.20
C ILE A 57 -39.43 -4.32 37.91
N ALA A 58 -38.61 -4.08 38.93
CA ALA A 58 -37.16 -3.98 38.80
C ALA A 58 -36.55 -5.32 38.35
N GLY A 59 -37.04 -6.45 38.87
CA GLY A 59 -36.65 -7.78 38.41
C GLY A 59 -36.97 -8.01 36.92
N LEU A 60 -38.16 -7.60 36.47
CA LEU A 60 -38.53 -7.64 35.05
C LEU A 60 -37.64 -6.73 34.18
N GLY A 61 -37.31 -5.53 34.67
CA GLY A 61 -36.39 -4.61 33.98
C GLY A 61 -34.98 -5.20 33.84
N ILE A 62 -34.41 -5.74 34.93
CA ILE A 62 -33.08 -6.35 34.93
C ILE A 62 -33.04 -7.58 34.01
N THR A 63 -34.06 -8.43 34.04
CA THR A 63 -34.13 -9.60 33.15
C THR A 63 -34.21 -9.21 31.68
N ALA A 64 -34.98 -8.17 31.34
CA ALA A 64 -35.03 -7.62 29.98
C ALA A 64 -33.66 -7.04 29.53
N ILE A 65 -32.96 -6.32 30.41
CA ILE A 65 -31.60 -5.80 30.13
C ILE A 65 -30.65 -6.97 29.87
N CYS A 66 -30.59 -7.96 30.76
CA CYS A 66 -29.73 -9.15 30.60
C CYS A 66 -30.02 -9.91 29.30
N TYR A 67 -31.31 -10.06 28.95
CA TYR A 67 -31.72 -10.70 27.69
C TYR A 67 -31.22 -9.90 26.48
N SER A 68 -31.42 -8.58 26.48
CA SER A 68 -31.02 -7.70 25.37
C SER A 68 -29.51 -7.73 25.13
N ILE A 69 -28.69 -7.68 26.19
CA ILE A 69 -27.23 -7.72 26.10
C ILE A 69 -26.77 -9.05 25.51
N LYS A 70 -27.31 -10.18 26.02
CA LYS A 70 -26.93 -11.51 25.54
C LYS A 70 -27.26 -11.68 24.06
N LYS A 71 -28.44 -11.23 23.64
CA LYS A 71 -28.89 -11.36 22.26
C LYS A 71 -28.15 -10.42 21.32
N TRP A 72 -27.89 -9.18 21.75
CA TRP A 72 -27.07 -8.22 21.01
C TRP A 72 -25.65 -8.75 20.76
N LYS A 73 -24.99 -9.26 21.81
CA LYS A 73 -23.64 -9.84 21.70
C LYS A 73 -23.61 -11.00 20.70
N HIS A 74 -24.60 -11.89 20.75
CA HIS A 74 -24.70 -13.00 19.81
C HIS A 74 -24.85 -12.53 18.36
N ASN A 75 -25.68 -11.51 18.11
CA ASN A 75 -25.87 -10.96 16.78
C ASN A 75 -24.60 -10.25 16.25
N GLN A 76 -23.87 -9.55 17.11
CA GLN A 76 -22.58 -8.95 16.74
C GLN A 76 -21.58 -10.02 16.30
N THR A 77 -21.44 -11.11 17.06
CA THR A 77 -20.54 -12.21 16.67
C THR A 77 -20.91 -12.86 15.33
N LEU A 78 -22.19 -12.92 14.99
CA LEU A 78 -22.64 -13.41 13.67
C LEU A 78 -22.27 -12.44 12.55
N LEU A 79 -22.37 -11.13 12.79
CA LEU A 79 -21.98 -10.10 11.83
C LEU A 79 -20.47 -10.13 11.56
N ASP A 80 -19.66 -10.21 12.61
CA ASP A 80 -18.20 -10.27 12.48
C ASP A 80 -17.79 -11.46 11.61
N LYS A 81 -18.38 -12.65 11.86
CA LYS A 81 -18.15 -13.84 11.04
C LYS A 81 -18.58 -13.67 9.58
N GLN A 82 -19.69 -12.99 9.32
CA GLN A 82 -20.14 -12.71 7.95
C GLN A 82 -19.23 -11.71 7.25
N LEU A 83 -18.70 -10.73 7.98
CA LEU A 83 -17.77 -9.73 7.46
C LEU A 83 -16.42 -10.39 7.12
N GLU A 84 -15.91 -11.24 8.02
CA GLU A 84 -14.69 -12.04 7.80
C GLU A 84 -14.85 -12.93 6.56
N ALA A 85 -15.95 -13.69 6.45
CA ALA A 85 -16.20 -14.56 5.30
C ALA A 85 -16.30 -13.79 3.97
N LYS A 86 -16.91 -12.59 3.98
CA LYS A 86 -16.96 -11.73 2.78
C LYS A 86 -15.58 -11.19 2.42
N THR A 87 -14.81 -10.77 3.42
CA THR A 87 -13.45 -10.24 3.22
C THR A 87 -12.54 -11.32 2.63
N GLU A 88 -12.59 -12.53 3.18
CA GLU A 88 -11.87 -13.71 2.66
C GLU A 88 -12.30 -14.04 1.22
N GLN A 89 -13.60 -13.96 0.91
CA GLN A 89 -14.10 -14.18 -0.44
C GLN A 89 -13.63 -13.10 -1.43
N GLU A 90 -13.54 -11.84 -1.01
CA GLU A 90 -12.99 -10.74 -1.82
C GLU A 90 -11.48 -10.91 -2.05
N GLU A 91 -10.72 -11.34 -1.03
CA GLU A 91 -9.29 -11.65 -1.16
C GLU A 91 -9.06 -12.81 -2.13
N ILE A 92 -9.84 -13.89 -2.03
CA ILE A 92 -9.79 -15.03 -2.94
C ILE A 92 -10.13 -14.59 -4.38
N ASN A 93 -11.19 -13.81 -4.57
CA ASN A 93 -11.61 -13.31 -5.89
C ASN A 93 -10.56 -12.38 -6.52
N THR A 94 -9.91 -11.53 -5.72
CA THR A 94 -8.84 -10.66 -6.21
C THR A 94 -7.56 -11.44 -6.54
N GLU A 95 -7.24 -12.50 -5.78
CA GLU A 95 -6.13 -13.39 -6.09
C GLU A 95 -6.39 -14.21 -7.37
N LEU A 96 -7.61 -14.74 -7.55
CA LEU A 96 -8.06 -15.40 -8.78
C LEU A 96 -7.97 -14.45 -9.98
N SER A 97 -8.48 -13.23 -9.85
CA SER A 97 -8.39 -12.21 -10.91
C SER A 97 -6.93 -11.86 -11.24
N ARG A 98 -6.03 -11.81 -10.25
CA ARG A 98 -4.59 -11.62 -10.48
C ARG A 98 -3.96 -12.81 -11.19
N LYS A 99 -4.36 -14.05 -10.86
CA LYS A 99 -3.88 -15.27 -11.53
C LYS A 99 -4.37 -15.36 -12.97
N GLU A 100 -5.63 -15.03 -13.23
CA GLU A 100 -6.19 -14.94 -14.59
C GLU A 100 -5.53 -13.83 -15.41
N LEU A 101 -5.27 -12.66 -14.81
CA LEU A 101 -4.54 -11.60 -15.50
C LEU A 101 -3.11 -12.03 -15.84
N LYS A 102 -2.43 -12.73 -14.93
CA LYS A 102 -1.09 -13.30 -15.17
C LYS A 102 -1.11 -14.33 -16.29
N SER A 103 -2.08 -15.25 -16.31
CA SER A 103 -2.19 -16.27 -17.35
C SER A 103 -2.51 -15.65 -18.72
N GLN A 104 -3.41 -14.66 -18.79
CA GLN A 104 -3.68 -13.91 -20.03
C GLN A 104 -2.47 -13.12 -20.52
N VAL A 105 -1.68 -12.53 -19.61
CA VAL A 105 -0.43 -11.85 -19.95
C VAL A 105 0.62 -12.84 -20.43
N GLU A 106 0.78 -13.99 -19.77
CA GLU A 106 1.70 -15.06 -20.20
C GLU A 106 1.30 -15.67 -21.55
N GLU A 107 0.01 -15.87 -21.80
CA GLU A 107 -0.52 -16.33 -23.09
C GLU A 107 -0.24 -15.30 -24.18
N LYS A 108 -0.53 -14.01 -23.94
CA LYS A 108 -0.18 -12.92 -24.87
C LYS A 108 1.33 -12.83 -25.11
N ILE A 109 2.17 -13.00 -24.09
CA ILE A 109 3.63 -13.03 -24.23
C ILE A 109 4.06 -14.25 -25.05
N LYS A 110 3.42 -15.41 -24.88
CA LYS A 110 3.71 -16.63 -25.64
C LYS A 110 3.29 -16.50 -27.10
N ASP A 111 2.18 -15.82 -27.39
CA ASP A 111 1.73 -15.55 -28.76
C ASP A 111 2.56 -14.46 -29.44
N VAL A 112 2.96 -13.42 -28.70
CA VAL A 112 3.94 -12.43 -29.18
C VAL A 112 5.29 -13.09 -29.43
N SER A 113 5.77 -13.96 -28.53
CA SER A 113 7.07 -14.65 -28.72
C SER A 113 7.05 -15.67 -29.85
N LYS A 114 5.93 -16.37 -30.10
CA LYS A 114 5.75 -17.23 -31.30
C LYS A 114 5.69 -16.40 -32.58
N THR A 115 5.05 -15.23 -32.53
CA THR A 115 4.96 -14.30 -33.67
C THR A 115 6.32 -13.65 -33.97
N GLU A 116 7.09 -13.31 -32.93
CA GLU A 116 8.46 -12.83 -33.02
C GLU A 116 9.42 -13.94 -33.45
N GLN A 117 9.34 -15.16 -32.93
CA GLN A 117 10.16 -16.29 -33.38
C GLN A 117 9.91 -16.65 -34.86
N LYS A 118 8.68 -16.48 -35.37
CA LYS A 118 8.38 -16.61 -36.80
C LYS A 118 8.98 -15.47 -37.64
N ARG A 119 8.96 -14.22 -37.14
CA ARG A 119 9.61 -13.07 -37.80
C ARG A 119 11.14 -13.12 -37.74
N VAL A 120 11.70 -13.62 -36.64
CA VAL A 120 13.14 -13.75 -36.40
C VAL A 120 13.72 -14.85 -37.31
N LYS A 121 13.07 -16.01 -37.46
CA LYS A 121 13.54 -17.07 -38.37
C LYS A 121 13.61 -16.68 -39.86
N THR A 122 12.92 -15.61 -40.30
CA THR A 122 13.03 -15.09 -41.69
C THR A 122 13.98 -13.88 -41.83
N LYS A 123 14.46 -13.30 -40.72
CA LYS A 123 15.32 -12.09 -40.74
C LYS A 123 16.72 -12.26 -40.15
N THR A 124 16.99 -13.33 -39.41
CA THR A 124 18.21 -13.40 -38.57
C THR A 124 19.53 -13.44 -39.36
N ASP A 125 19.54 -13.88 -40.62
CA ASP A 125 20.79 -13.90 -41.41
C ASP A 125 21.05 -12.66 -42.28
N LYS A 126 20.12 -11.67 -42.33
CA LYS A 126 20.29 -10.47 -43.18
C LYS A 126 20.31 -9.13 -42.45
N GLU A 127 19.90 -9.04 -41.18
CA GLU A 127 19.84 -7.76 -40.44
C GLU A 127 20.93 -7.56 -39.38
N LEU A 128 21.62 -8.61 -38.90
CA LEU A 128 22.76 -8.42 -37.98
C LEU A 128 23.97 -7.72 -38.64
N SER A 129 24.04 -7.75 -39.99
CA SER A 129 25.05 -7.04 -40.78
C SER A 129 24.71 -5.56 -41.06
N ARG A 130 23.60 -5.03 -40.52
CA ARG A 130 23.14 -3.65 -40.75
C ARG A 130 23.21 -2.73 -39.53
N ILE A 131 23.62 -3.21 -38.36
CA ILE A 131 23.81 -2.34 -37.20
C ILE A 131 25.16 -1.64 -37.39
N ASP A 132 25.11 -0.32 -37.62
CA ASP A 132 26.30 0.53 -37.69
C ASP A 132 27.13 0.35 -36.41
N SER A 133 28.43 0.11 -36.55
CA SER A 133 29.34 -0.08 -35.41
C SER A 133 29.29 1.10 -34.44
N LYS A 134 29.07 2.32 -34.95
CA LYS A 134 28.88 3.54 -34.15
C LYS A 134 27.70 3.43 -33.18
N ASN A 135 26.61 2.78 -33.59
CA ASN A 135 25.45 2.61 -32.72
C ASN A 135 25.76 1.62 -31.60
N VAL A 136 26.55 0.58 -31.89
CA VAL A 136 26.97 -0.41 -30.88
C VAL A 136 27.84 0.25 -29.81
N ASP A 137 28.80 1.09 -30.21
CA ASP A 137 29.68 1.80 -29.28
C ASP A 137 28.89 2.73 -28.35
N LEU A 138 27.94 3.50 -28.90
CA LEU A 138 27.08 4.39 -28.11
C LEU A 138 26.13 3.64 -27.16
N MET A 139 25.57 2.50 -27.61
CA MET A 139 24.76 1.64 -26.75
C MET A 139 25.59 1.09 -25.59
N ARG A 140 26.83 0.68 -25.84
CA ARG A 140 27.76 0.19 -24.82
C ARG A 140 28.09 1.28 -23.79
N ILE A 141 28.40 2.49 -24.24
CA ILE A 141 28.71 3.62 -23.36
C ILE A 141 27.52 3.94 -22.44
N ARG A 142 26.31 4.01 -23.00
CA ARG A 142 25.10 4.26 -22.20
C ARG A 142 24.87 3.19 -21.15
N TYR A 143 25.04 1.92 -21.52
CA TYR A 143 24.90 0.81 -20.59
C TYR A 143 25.88 0.93 -19.42
N LEU A 144 27.14 1.27 -19.68
CA LEU A 144 28.15 1.45 -18.64
C LEU A 144 27.84 2.62 -17.70
N ILE A 145 27.36 3.75 -18.24
CA ILE A 145 26.91 4.89 -17.43
C ILE A 145 25.74 4.48 -16.54
N GLU A 146 24.74 3.78 -17.09
CA GLU A 146 23.56 3.33 -16.37
C GLU A 146 23.91 2.35 -15.24
N ASP A 147 24.75 1.34 -15.52
CA ASP A 147 25.21 0.35 -14.53
C ASP A 147 25.93 1.01 -13.35
N LYS A 148 26.89 1.91 -13.61
CA LYS A 148 27.62 2.61 -12.55
C LYS A 148 26.72 3.54 -11.73
N THR A 149 25.82 4.27 -12.41
CA THR A 149 24.88 5.19 -11.76
C THR A 149 23.93 4.43 -10.81
N ILE A 150 23.42 3.27 -11.23
CA ILE A 150 22.55 2.43 -10.41
C ILE A 150 23.31 1.91 -9.19
N LYS A 151 24.51 1.36 -9.38
CA LYS A 151 25.34 0.85 -8.28
C LYS A 151 25.65 1.94 -7.25
N LEU A 152 25.93 3.16 -7.70
CA LEU A 152 26.19 4.29 -6.81
C LEU A 152 24.98 4.60 -5.92
N LEU A 153 23.78 4.64 -6.50
CA LEU A 153 22.54 4.86 -5.74
C LEU A 153 22.21 3.70 -4.79
N GLU A 154 22.56 2.46 -5.16
CA GLU A 154 22.45 1.30 -4.28
C GLU A 154 23.37 1.42 -3.06
N PHE A 155 24.64 1.85 -3.24
CA PHE A 155 25.56 2.09 -2.12
C PHE A 155 25.11 3.24 -1.21
N MET A 156 24.43 4.23 -1.77
CA MET A 156 23.83 5.33 -1.00
C MET A 156 22.50 4.98 -0.32
N ASN A 157 22.07 3.71 -0.38
CA ASN A 157 20.82 3.21 0.20
C ASN A 157 19.54 3.86 -0.33
N TYR A 158 19.55 4.37 -1.57
CA TYR A 158 18.30 4.81 -2.18
C TYR A 158 17.40 3.60 -2.49
N PRO A 159 16.08 3.69 -2.28
CA PRO A 159 15.18 2.62 -2.66
C PRO A 159 15.01 2.58 -4.18
N ARG A 160 15.03 1.37 -4.76
CA ARG A 160 14.92 1.15 -6.22
C ARG A 160 13.67 1.75 -6.87
N LYS A 161 12.62 2.01 -6.09
CA LYS A 161 11.41 2.70 -6.57
C LYS A 161 11.67 4.16 -6.95
N THR A 162 12.73 4.78 -6.41
CA THR A 162 13.05 6.22 -6.55
C THR A 162 13.85 6.53 -7.83
N TYR A 163 14.62 5.58 -8.37
CA TYR A 163 15.51 5.77 -9.52
C TYR A 163 15.20 4.85 -10.72
N ARG A 164 13.92 4.78 -11.11
CA ARG A 164 13.48 3.92 -12.24
C ARG A 164 14.04 4.32 -13.61
N SER A 165 14.53 5.55 -13.77
CA SER A 165 15.07 6.04 -15.04
C SER A 165 16.42 6.70 -14.80
N LEU A 166 17.33 6.58 -15.77
CA LEU A 166 18.66 7.19 -15.70
C LEU A 166 18.59 8.72 -15.48
N ALA A 167 17.59 9.40 -16.04
CA ALA A 167 17.37 10.83 -15.81
C ALA A 167 17.05 11.14 -14.34
N ASN A 168 16.18 10.33 -13.70
CA ASN A 168 15.87 10.48 -12.28
C ASN A 168 17.08 10.12 -11.42
N SER A 169 17.84 9.09 -11.79
CA SER A 169 19.06 8.69 -11.10
C SER A 169 20.08 9.84 -11.07
N LEU A 170 20.35 10.46 -12.21
CA LEU A 170 21.27 11.61 -12.31
C LEU A 170 20.75 12.82 -11.53
N LYS A 171 19.43 13.05 -11.53
CA LYS A 171 18.84 14.12 -10.71
C LYS A 171 19.07 13.88 -9.22
N LEU A 172 18.91 12.64 -8.74
CA LEU A 172 19.15 12.32 -7.32
C LEU A 172 20.62 12.54 -6.94
N LEU A 173 21.56 12.12 -7.79
CA LEU A 173 23.00 12.33 -7.56
C LEU A 173 23.39 13.81 -7.54
N GLU A 174 22.74 14.64 -8.36
CA GLU A 174 22.89 16.10 -8.33
C GLU A 174 22.36 16.69 -7.02
N HIS A 175 21.22 16.20 -6.51
CA HIS A 175 20.63 16.69 -5.25
C HIS A 175 21.40 16.25 -4.01
N SER A 176 22.06 15.09 -4.07
CA SER A 176 22.92 14.60 -2.99
C SER A 176 24.35 15.15 -3.06
N GLU A 177 24.60 16.16 -3.91
CA GLU A 177 25.90 16.81 -4.08
C GLU A 177 27.04 15.87 -4.47
N VAL A 178 26.70 14.69 -5.03
CA VAL A 178 27.68 13.70 -5.48
C VAL A 178 28.25 14.12 -6.84
N PHE A 179 27.41 14.71 -7.68
CA PHE A 179 27.84 15.37 -8.90
C PHE A 179 27.45 16.83 -8.87
N ASP A 180 28.35 17.68 -9.35
CA ASP A 180 28.02 19.06 -9.62
C ASP A 180 27.06 19.17 -10.82
N LYS A 181 26.46 20.35 -10.96
CA LYS A 181 25.49 20.62 -12.03
C LYS A 181 26.12 20.47 -13.42
N GLN A 182 27.41 20.80 -13.55
CA GLN A 182 28.14 20.74 -14.82
C GLN A 182 28.39 19.29 -15.26
N SER A 183 28.88 18.42 -14.37
CA SER A 183 29.06 16.99 -14.65
C SER A 183 27.73 16.32 -14.94
N THR A 184 26.69 16.65 -14.16
CA THR A 184 25.35 16.11 -14.39
C THR A 184 24.81 16.50 -15.77
N HIS A 185 24.99 17.75 -16.19
CA HIS A 185 24.59 18.22 -17.51
C HIS A 185 25.34 17.46 -18.61
N LEU A 186 26.66 17.31 -18.46
CA LEU A 186 27.51 16.60 -19.42
C LEU A 186 27.10 15.13 -19.59
N ILE A 187 26.82 14.44 -18.49
CA ILE A 187 26.33 13.06 -18.52
C ILE A 187 24.96 12.97 -19.21
N ARG A 188 24.05 13.91 -18.93
CA ARG A 188 22.72 13.95 -19.60
C ARG A 188 22.85 14.15 -21.10
N GLU A 189 23.77 14.98 -21.55
CA GLU A 189 23.99 15.25 -22.97
C GLU A 189 24.55 14.02 -23.69
N VAL A 190 25.55 13.34 -23.10
CA VAL A 190 26.07 12.07 -23.62
C VAL A 190 24.97 11.00 -23.69
N VAL A 191 24.19 10.84 -22.61
CA VAL A 191 23.07 9.88 -22.57
C VAL A 191 22.01 10.22 -23.62
N HIS A 192 21.73 11.51 -23.86
CA HIS A 192 20.79 11.95 -24.88
C HIS A 192 21.24 11.53 -26.29
N ILE A 193 22.51 11.71 -26.61
CA ILE A 193 23.08 11.25 -27.89
C ILE A 193 23.02 9.72 -27.98
N CYS A 194 23.38 9.00 -26.91
CA CYS A 194 23.30 7.53 -26.93
C CYS A 194 21.86 6.99 -27.07
N ASN A 195 20.85 7.71 -26.56
CA ASN A 195 19.45 7.33 -26.78
C ASN A 195 19.07 7.38 -28.27
N LYS A 196 19.68 8.25 -29.07
CA LYS A 196 19.49 8.25 -30.53
C LYS A 196 19.94 6.92 -31.15
N ALA A 197 21.02 6.32 -30.66
CA ALA A 197 21.50 5.01 -31.11
C ALA A 197 20.49 3.89 -30.84
N ILE A 198 19.86 3.89 -29.66
CA ILE A 198 18.85 2.88 -29.28
C ILE A 198 17.63 2.93 -30.20
N HIS A 199 17.22 4.15 -30.59
CA HIS A 199 16.09 4.35 -31.49
C HIS A 199 16.45 4.23 -32.97
N ALA A 200 17.67 3.77 -33.30
CA ALA A 200 18.18 3.68 -34.67
C ALA A 200 18.11 5.00 -35.46
N ASN A 201 18.21 6.13 -34.76
CA ASN A 201 18.26 7.45 -35.38
C ASN A 201 19.65 7.67 -35.99
N LYS A 202 19.71 8.52 -37.02
CA LYS A 202 20.98 8.90 -37.66
C LYS A 202 21.84 9.69 -36.67
N ILE A 203 23.04 9.19 -36.39
CA ILE A 203 24.06 9.85 -35.57
C ILE A 203 25.07 10.54 -36.49
N THR A 204 25.31 11.82 -36.22
CA THR A 204 26.34 12.57 -36.94
C THR A 204 27.73 12.16 -36.46
N GLN A 205 28.74 12.34 -37.32
CA GLN A 205 30.12 12.03 -36.95
C GLN A 205 30.62 12.90 -35.80
N ASN A 206 30.14 14.14 -35.69
CA ASN A 206 30.48 15.05 -34.59
C ASN A 206 29.88 14.57 -33.26
N GLU A 207 28.61 14.13 -33.25
CA GLU A 207 27.98 13.56 -32.05
C GLU A 207 28.70 12.29 -31.58
N HIS A 208 29.05 11.40 -32.51
CA HIS A 208 29.82 10.21 -32.19
C HIS A 208 31.20 10.57 -31.61
N ALA A 209 31.95 11.45 -32.28
CA ALA A 209 33.26 11.88 -31.82
C ALA A 209 33.20 12.56 -30.43
N PHE A 210 32.21 13.41 -30.20
CA PHE A 210 31.96 14.03 -28.90
C PHE A 210 31.75 13.00 -27.80
N VAL A 211 30.86 12.01 -28.02
CA VAL A 211 30.61 10.98 -27.01
C VAL A 211 31.87 10.14 -26.76
N MET A 212 32.62 9.78 -27.80
CA MET A 212 33.85 9.01 -27.63
C MET A 212 34.91 9.77 -26.82
N ASP A 213 35.11 11.07 -27.07
CA ASP A 213 36.08 11.91 -26.35
C ASP A 213 35.70 12.13 -24.87
N VAL A 214 34.40 12.29 -24.59
CA VAL A 214 33.91 12.64 -23.26
C VAL A 214 33.61 11.42 -22.40
N SER A 215 33.20 10.31 -23.00
CA SER A 215 32.73 9.12 -22.28
C SER A 215 33.78 8.50 -21.35
N GLU A 216 35.05 8.51 -21.74
CA GLU A 216 36.13 7.98 -20.90
C GLU A 216 36.23 8.77 -19.59
N LYS A 217 36.20 10.10 -19.66
CA LYS A 217 36.23 10.98 -18.47
C LYS A 217 35.01 10.76 -17.58
N ILE A 218 33.82 10.61 -18.16
CA ILE A 218 32.59 10.31 -17.42
C ILE A 218 32.69 8.96 -16.70
N LEU A 219 33.20 7.93 -17.38
CA LEU A 219 33.30 6.59 -16.81
C LEU A 219 34.35 6.51 -15.70
N ILE A 220 35.44 7.27 -15.80
CA ILE A 220 36.44 7.43 -14.75
C ILE A 220 35.80 8.12 -13.54
N LEU A 221 35.15 9.26 -13.74
CA LEU A 221 34.45 10.00 -12.68
C LEU A 221 33.47 9.09 -11.94
N LEU A 222 32.60 8.39 -12.67
CA LEU A 222 31.63 7.46 -12.08
C LEU A 222 32.30 6.31 -11.30
N GLU A 223 33.44 5.81 -11.76
CA GLU A 223 34.18 4.74 -11.10
C GLU A 223 34.88 5.21 -9.82
N GLU A 224 35.46 6.41 -9.83
CA GLU A 224 36.08 7.03 -8.65
C GLU A 224 35.06 7.30 -7.56
N THR A 225 33.95 7.94 -7.91
CA THR A 225 32.84 8.20 -6.99
C THR A 225 32.24 6.90 -6.43
N LEU A 226 32.13 5.86 -7.25
CA LEU A 226 31.67 4.55 -6.81
C LEU A 226 32.62 3.90 -5.78
N LYS A 227 33.94 4.05 -5.97
CA LYS A 227 34.95 3.56 -5.02
C LYS A 227 34.88 4.31 -3.70
N GLU A 228 34.71 5.63 -3.73
CA GLU A 228 34.54 6.46 -2.54
C GLU A 228 33.31 6.05 -1.74
N ALA A 229 32.14 5.98 -2.38
CA ALA A 229 30.89 5.55 -1.73
C ALA A 229 31.00 4.15 -1.11
N LYS A 230 31.69 3.23 -1.78
CA LYS A 230 31.93 1.87 -1.27
C LYS A 230 32.83 1.86 -0.03
N ASN A 231 33.80 2.77 0.06
CA ASN A 231 34.69 2.88 1.22
C ASN A 231 33.97 3.51 2.42
N GLU A 232 33.15 4.54 2.20
CA GLU A 232 32.33 5.16 3.24
C GLU A 232 31.33 4.17 3.84
N SER A 233 30.62 3.41 2.99
CA SER A 233 29.68 2.37 3.41
C SER A 233 30.34 1.27 4.27
N LYS A 234 31.60 0.94 4.02
CA LYS A 234 32.35 -0.04 4.83
C LYS A 234 32.76 0.52 6.19
N ASN A 235 33.06 1.81 6.26
CA ASN A 235 33.51 2.46 7.49
C ASN A 235 32.34 2.77 8.45
N SER A 236 31.10 2.91 7.96
CA SER A 236 29.91 3.14 8.79
C SER A 236 29.36 1.89 9.50
N ILE A 237 29.94 0.70 9.24
CA ILE A 237 29.54 -0.59 9.82
C ILE A 237 30.50 -1.02 10.95
N LYS A 238 31.58 -0.28 11.21
CA LYS A 238 32.47 -0.46 12.36
C LYS A 238 32.08 0.48 13.50
#